data_AF-A0A1Y5DLI3-F1
#
_entry.id   AF-A0A1Y5DLI3-F1
#
_cell.length_a   1.000
_cell.length_b   1.000
_cell.length_c   1.000
_cell.angle_alpha   90.00
_cell.angle_beta   90.00
_cell.angle_gamma   90.00
#
_symmetry.space_group_name_H-M   'P 1'
#
loop_
_entity.id
_entity.type
_entity.pdbx_description
1 polymer ?
#
loop_
_entity_poly.entity_id
_entity_poly.type
_entity_poly.pdbx_seq_one_letter_code
_entity_poly.pdbx_strand_id
1 'polypeptide(L)'
;MAKLILLVTLLSILSACSQNQTKQVQNTLKLQIEADNYYAQGNCQQALVLYRELVETVSNDSKSLLRIGNCHAKSEDYAAAELAYQQALSRDIHFSKAWYNLAYIRAKVLAKTVADMHDNVDPNSVEASKIRSLAVEVLKPFNLQIESK
;
A
#
# COMPACT_ATOMS: atom_id res chain seq x y z
N MET A 1 45.80 -7.01 34.09
CA MET A 1 45.01 -8.25 33.89
C MET A 1 43.51 -7.95 33.78
N ALA A 2 42.82 -7.54 34.85
CA ALA A 2 41.37 -7.27 34.82
C ALA A 2 40.92 -6.19 33.79
N LYS A 3 41.64 -5.07 33.68
CA LYS A 3 41.35 -4.01 32.69
C LYS A 3 41.52 -4.46 31.22
N LEU A 4 42.43 -5.40 30.95
CA LEU A 4 42.68 -5.92 29.60
C LEU A 4 41.60 -6.94 29.19
N ILE A 5 41.16 -7.77 30.13
CA ILE A 5 40.05 -8.73 29.93
C ILE A 5 38.72 -7.98 29.72
N LEU A 6 38.49 -6.88 30.46
CA LEU A 6 37.31 -6.03 30.29
C LEU A 6 37.28 -5.34 28.91
N LEU A 7 38.44 -4.95 28.38
CA LEU A 7 38.56 -4.32 27.07
C LEU A 7 38.30 -5.32 25.91
N VAL A 8 38.83 -6.55 26.03
CA VAL A 8 38.66 -7.62 25.02
C VAL A 8 37.22 -8.15 24.96
N THR A 9 36.54 -8.24 26.11
CA THR A 9 35.12 -8.63 26.17
C THR A 9 34.20 -7.54 25.60
N LEU A 10 34.50 -6.26 25.81
CA LEU A 10 33.75 -5.16 25.22
C LEU A 10 33.87 -5.12 23.67
N LEU A 11 35.05 -5.41 23.13
CA LEU A 11 35.31 -5.47 21.68
C LEU A 11 34.60 -6.63 20.97
N SER A 12 34.44 -7.77 21.64
CA SER A 12 33.75 -8.96 21.10
C SER A 12 32.23 -8.79 21.07
N ILE A 13 31.65 -8.08 22.06
CA ILE A 13 30.22 -7.76 22.07
C ILE A 13 29.87 -6.79 20.92
N LEU A 14 30.72 -5.79 20.65
CA LEU A 14 30.51 -4.83 19.56
C LEU A 14 30.53 -5.48 18.17
N SER A 15 31.40 -6.47 17.96
CA SER A 15 31.50 -7.20 16.68
C SER A 15 30.39 -8.23 16.49
N ALA A 16 29.89 -8.84 17.56
CA ALA A 16 28.70 -9.70 17.48
C ALA A 16 27.42 -8.90 17.12
N CYS A 17 27.26 -7.69 17.67
CA CYS A 17 26.14 -6.81 17.32
C CYS A 17 26.20 -6.37 15.84
N SER A 18 27.38 -5.99 15.33
CA SER A 18 27.50 -5.55 13.94
C SER A 18 27.21 -6.67 12.95
N GLN A 19 27.68 -7.88 13.22
CA GLN A 19 27.49 -9.02 12.32
C GLN A 19 26.03 -9.50 12.28
N ASN A 20 25.30 -9.39 13.38
CA ASN A 20 23.87 -9.73 13.42
C ASN A 20 23.04 -8.71 12.61
N GLN A 21 23.35 -7.42 12.75
CA GLN A 21 22.69 -6.34 12.00
C GLN A 21 22.94 -6.47 10.48
N THR A 22 24.17 -6.81 10.07
CA THR A 22 24.48 -7.03 8.64
C THR A 22 23.68 -8.19 8.04
N LYS A 23 23.54 -9.31 8.76
CA LYS A 23 22.73 -10.46 8.31
C LYS A 23 21.25 -10.10 8.18
N GLN A 24 20.70 -9.34 9.13
CA GLN A 24 19.32 -8.89 9.09
C GLN A 24 19.03 -8.01 7.87
N VAL A 25 19.94 -7.06 7.57
CA VAL A 25 19.83 -6.19 6.40
C VAL A 25 19.90 -7.01 5.10
N GLN A 26 20.81 -7.98 5.01
CA GLN A 26 20.92 -8.86 3.84
C GLN A 26 19.65 -9.69 3.62
N ASN A 27 19.09 -10.29 4.68
CA ASN A 27 17.86 -11.07 4.59
C ASN A 27 16.67 -10.20 4.15
N THR A 28 16.55 -9.01 4.75
CA THR A 28 15.50 -8.04 4.39
C THR A 28 15.62 -7.60 2.93
N LEU A 29 16.84 -7.33 2.47
CA LEU A 29 17.08 -6.94 1.07
C LEU A 29 16.72 -8.07 0.11
N LYS A 30 17.08 -9.31 0.43
CA LYS A 30 16.72 -10.48 -0.38
C LYS A 30 15.20 -10.62 -0.47
N LEU A 31 14.51 -10.51 0.65
CA LEU A 31 13.05 -10.57 0.74
C LEU A 31 12.39 -9.45 -0.11
N GLN A 32 12.92 -8.23 -0.04
CA GLN A 32 12.47 -7.10 -0.86
C GLN A 32 12.64 -7.37 -2.37
N ILE A 33 13.79 -7.90 -2.78
CA ILE A 33 14.06 -8.20 -4.19
C ILE A 33 13.09 -9.28 -4.70
N GLU A 34 12.87 -10.32 -3.90
CA GLU A 34 11.95 -11.40 -4.26
C GLU A 34 10.50 -10.92 -4.36
N ALA A 35 10.04 -10.11 -3.39
CA ALA A 35 8.73 -9.49 -3.42
C ALA A 35 8.53 -8.60 -4.65
N ASP A 36 9.51 -7.74 -4.96
CA ASP A 36 9.49 -6.87 -6.12
C ASP A 36 9.50 -7.67 -7.44
N ASN A 37 10.19 -8.81 -7.49
CA ASN A 37 10.18 -9.71 -8.66
C ASN A 37 8.80 -10.34 -8.89
N TYR A 38 8.17 -10.91 -7.86
CA TYR A 38 6.81 -11.44 -8.00
C TYR A 38 5.81 -10.36 -8.38
N TYR A 39 5.93 -9.17 -7.78
CA TYR A 39 5.08 -8.03 -8.11
C TYR A 39 5.26 -7.60 -9.58
N ALA A 40 6.51 -7.52 -10.06
CA ALA A 40 6.80 -7.15 -11.45
C ALA A 40 6.27 -8.18 -12.47
N GLN A 41 6.23 -9.46 -12.08
CA GLN A 41 5.59 -10.53 -12.86
C GLN A 41 4.05 -10.51 -12.76
N GLY A 42 3.49 -9.60 -11.96
CA GLY A 42 2.05 -9.52 -11.72
C GLY A 42 1.51 -10.61 -10.79
N ASN A 43 2.38 -11.42 -10.19
CA ASN A 43 2.02 -12.45 -9.24
C ASN A 43 1.79 -11.86 -7.84
N CYS A 44 0.64 -11.22 -7.69
CA CYS A 44 0.27 -10.56 -6.45
C CYS A 44 0.09 -11.53 -5.28
N GLN A 45 -0.27 -12.79 -5.52
CA GLN A 45 -0.44 -13.76 -4.44
C GLN A 45 0.87 -13.99 -3.69
N GLN A 46 1.96 -14.24 -4.40
CA GLN A 46 3.28 -14.45 -3.81
C GLN A 46 3.89 -13.14 -3.29
N ALA A 47 3.74 -12.04 -4.05
CA ALA A 47 4.23 -10.73 -3.64
C ALA A 47 3.60 -10.26 -2.30
N LEU A 48 2.30 -10.48 -2.11
CA LEU A 48 1.60 -10.10 -0.87
C LEU A 48 2.15 -10.81 0.36
N VAL A 49 2.55 -12.08 0.25
CA VAL A 49 3.14 -12.83 1.36
C VAL A 49 4.43 -12.14 1.82
N LEU A 50 5.33 -11.86 0.87
CA LEU A 50 6.64 -11.29 1.17
C LEU A 50 6.55 -9.83 1.61
N TYR A 51 5.66 -9.03 1.00
CA TYR A 51 5.45 -7.65 1.44
C TYR A 51 4.88 -7.56 2.86
N ARG A 52 4.03 -8.51 3.29
CA ARG A 52 3.55 -8.54 4.68
C ARG A 52 4.69 -8.81 5.66
N GLU A 53 5.56 -9.77 5.34
CA GLU A 53 6.75 -10.06 6.14
C GLU A 53 7.71 -8.84 6.21
N LEU A 54 7.88 -8.11 5.11
CA LEU A 54 8.64 -6.85 5.10
C LEU A 54 8.02 -5.78 5.99
N VAL A 55 6.69 -5.63 5.95
CA VAL A 55 5.95 -4.65 6.76
C VAL A 55 6.05 -4.94 8.26
N GLU A 56 6.23 -6.20 8.65
CA GLU A 56 6.46 -6.64 10.03
C GLU A 56 7.92 -6.46 10.46
N THR A 57 8.87 -6.69 9.55
CA THR A 57 10.31 -6.69 9.86
C THR A 57 10.94 -5.30 9.76
N VAL A 58 10.48 -4.48 8.82
CA VAL A 58 11.02 -3.15 8.51
C VAL A 58 10.09 -2.09 9.07
N SER A 59 10.55 -1.44 10.13
CA SER A 59 9.89 -0.24 10.65
C SER A 59 9.80 0.82 9.55
N ASN A 60 8.62 1.40 9.38
CA ASN A 60 8.35 2.47 8.41
C ASN A 60 8.40 2.10 6.92
N ASP A 61 8.16 0.84 6.54
CA ASP A 61 8.12 0.45 5.12
C ASP A 61 6.80 0.85 4.45
N SER A 62 6.72 2.10 3.98
CA SER A 62 5.58 2.61 3.20
C SER A 62 5.52 2.01 1.80
N LYS A 63 6.65 1.61 1.22
CA LYS A 63 6.73 1.08 -0.15
C LYS A 63 6.05 -0.28 -0.24
N SER A 64 6.29 -1.19 0.70
CA SER A 64 5.63 -2.49 0.74
C SER A 64 4.11 -2.35 0.95
N LEU A 65 3.66 -1.42 1.80
CA LEU A 65 2.24 -1.12 1.96
C LEU A 65 1.60 -0.58 0.67
N LEU A 66 2.27 0.32 -0.05
CA LEU A 66 1.81 0.76 -1.36
C LEU A 66 1.68 -0.43 -2.32
N ARG A 67 2.63 -1.36 -2.32
CA ARG A 67 2.60 -2.56 -3.18
C ARG A 67 1.48 -3.52 -2.80
N ILE A 68 1.21 -3.70 -1.51
CA ILE A 68 0.05 -4.44 -1.00
C ILE A 68 -1.24 -3.80 -1.54
N GLY A 69 -1.39 -2.49 -1.38
CA GLY A 69 -2.56 -1.75 -1.87
C GLY A 69 -2.74 -1.88 -3.38
N ASN A 70 -1.64 -1.80 -4.15
CA ASN A 70 -1.68 -1.98 -5.60
C ASN A 70 -2.17 -3.38 -6.00
N CYS A 71 -1.74 -4.41 -5.26
CA CYS A 71 -2.17 -5.77 -5.53
C CYS A 71 -3.67 -5.97 -5.26
N HIS A 72 -4.19 -5.43 -4.14
CA HIS A 72 -5.63 -5.45 -3.86
C HIS A 72 -6.42 -4.61 -4.87
N ALA A 73 -5.90 -3.46 -5.30
CA ALA A 73 -6.53 -2.64 -6.33
C ALA A 73 -6.63 -3.36 -7.68
N LYS A 74 -5.62 -4.17 -8.03
CA LYS A 74 -5.61 -4.98 -9.26
C LYS A 74 -6.68 -6.07 -9.25
N SER A 75 -7.02 -6.62 -8.08
CA SER A 75 -8.12 -7.57 -7.89
C SER A 75 -9.45 -6.90 -7.56
N GLU A 76 -9.53 -5.57 -7.71
CA GLU A 76 -10.71 -4.74 -7.40
C GLU A 76 -11.21 -4.80 -5.95
N ASP A 77 -10.35 -5.28 -5.04
CA ASP A 77 -10.58 -5.21 -3.60
C ASP A 77 -10.21 -3.81 -3.09
N TYR A 78 -11.05 -2.83 -3.44
CA TYR A 78 -10.78 -1.42 -3.13
C TYR A 78 -10.75 -1.13 -1.63
N ALA A 79 -11.46 -1.91 -0.82
CA ALA A 79 -11.46 -1.76 0.64
C ALA A 79 -10.09 -2.10 1.23
N ALA A 80 -9.52 -3.26 0.87
CA ALA A 80 -8.17 -3.62 1.32
C ALA A 80 -7.10 -2.70 0.71
N ALA A 81 -7.29 -2.26 -0.54
CA ALA A 81 -6.40 -1.30 -1.17
C ALA A 81 -6.37 0.05 -0.43
N GLU A 82 -7.54 0.60 -0.10
CA GLU A 82 -7.69 1.83 0.67
C GLU A 82 -6.94 1.73 2.00
N LEU A 83 -7.18 0.65 2.76
CA LEU A 83 -6.55 0.44 4.05
C LEU A 83 -5.02 0.42 3.93
N ALA A 84 -4.47 -0.30 2.96
CA ALA A 84 -3.03 -0.38 2.75
C ALA A 84 -2.41 0.98 2.37
N TYR A 85 -3.07 1.77 1.53
CA TYR A 85 -2.60 3.12 1.20
C TYR A 85 -2.67 4.07 2.40
N GLN A 86 -3.73 4.00 3.21
CA GLN A 86 -3.84 4.78 4.45
C GLN A 86 -2.74 4.40 5.46
N GLN A 87 -2.41 3.12 5.59
CA GLN A 87 -1.30 2.66 6.41
C GLN A 87 0.05 3.19 5.87
N ALA A 88 0.23 3.20 4.55
CA ALA A 88 1.44 3.76 3.93
C ALA A 88 1.60 5.26 4.26
N LEU A 89 0.49 6.00 4.21
CA LEU A 89 0.45 7.43 4.56
C LEU A 89 0.58 7.71 6.06
N SER A 90 0.17 6.77 6.90
CA SER A 90 0.38 6.87 8.36
C SER A 90 1.87 6.71 8.72
N ARG A 91 2.62 5.98 7.89
CA ARG A 91 4.08 5.80 8.00
C ARG A 91 4.85 6.97 7.38
N ASP A 92 4.43 7.40 6.20
CA ASP A 92 4.98 8.56 5.51
C ASP A 92 3.87 9.38 4.84
N ILE A 93 3.47 10.47 5.49
CA ILE A 93 2.41 11.35 5.01
C ILE A 93 2.79 12.10 3.73
N HIS A 94 4.09 12.21 3.44
CA HIS A 94 4.60 12.86 2.24
C HIS A 94 4.72 11.87 1.06
N PHE A 95 4.32 10.61 1.23
CA PHE A 95 4.45 9.60 0.20
C PHE A 95 3.43 9.78 -0.93
N SER A 96 3.75 10.65 -1.88
CA SER A 96 2.82 11.12 -2.94
C SER A 96 2.17 9.99 -3.74
N LYS A 97 2.88 8.88 -3.98
CA LYS A 97 2.32 7.71 -4.70
C LYS A 97 1.13 7.09 -3.98
N ALA A 98 1.15 7.06 -2.64
CA ALA A 98 0.03 6.53 -1.87
C ALA A 98 -1.18 7.46 -1.92
N TRP A 99 -0.97 8.79 -1.91
CA TRP A 99 -2.05 9.75 -2.13
C TRP A 99 -2.69 9.61 -3.52
N TYR A 100 -1.89 9.46 -4.57
CA TYR A 100 -2.40 9.29 -5.93
C TYR A 100 -3.24 8.03 -6.07
N ASN A 101 -2.75 6.91 -5.54
CA ASN A 101 -3.48 5.64 -5.62
C ASN A 101 -4.74 5.64 -4.74
N LEU A 102 -4.69 6.25 -3.55
CA LEU A 102 -5.85 6.41 -2.68
C LEU A 102 -6.93 7.29 -3.33
N ALA A 103 -6.54 8.39 -3.97
CA ALA A 103 -7.48 9.24 -4.71
C ALA A 103 -8.13 8.48 -5.87
N TYR A 104 -7.33 7.74 -6.64
CA TYR A 104 -7.83 6.96 -7.78
C TYR A 104 -8.82 5.88 -7.36
N ILE A 105 -8.53 5.09 -6.32
CA ILE A 105 -9.45 4.04 -5.87
C ILE A 105 -10.73 4.63 -5.26
N ARG A 106 -10.65 5.75 -4.54
CA ARG A 106 -11.84 6.46 -4.03
C ARG A 106 -12.71 7.00 -5.16
N ALA A 107 -12.10 7.45 -6.26
CA ALA A 107 -12.82 7.83 -7.46
C ALA A 107 -13.55 6.63 -8.09
N LYS A 108 -12.91 5.45 -8.19
CA LYS A 108 -13.59 4.22 -8.66
C LYS A 108 -14.77 3.84 -7.77
N VAL A 109 -14.60 3.92 -6.44
CA VAL A 109 -15.68 3.64 -5.47
C VAL A 109 -16.83 4.63 -5.61
N LEU A 110 -16.53 5.93 -5.82
CA LEU A 110 -17.56 6.93 -6.10
C LEU A 110 -18.33 6.60 -7.38
N ALA A 111 -17.62 6.29 -8.47
CA ALA A 111 -18.25 5.92 -9.75
C ALA A 111 -19.21 4.74 -9.59
N LYS A 112 -18.75 3.67 -8.91
CA LYS A 112 -19.59 2.51 -8.61
C LYS A 112 -20.78 2.86 -7.73
N THR A 113 -20.57 3.62 -6.66
CA THR A 113 -21.66 4.03 -5.75
C THR A 113 -22.74 4.82 -6.48
N VAL A 114 -22.35 5.71 -7.39
CA VAL A 114 -23.31 6.54 -8.14
C VAL A 114 -24.02 5.73 -9.24
N ALA A 115 -23.34 4.75 -9.85
CA ALA A 115 -23.99 3.80 -10.73
C ALA A 115 -25.04 2.97 -9.98
N ASP A 116 -24.65 2.36 -8.85
CA ASP A 116 -25.56 1.57 -8.03
C ASP A 116 -26.72 2.45 -7.51
N MET A 117 -26.48 3.72 -7.16
CA MET A 117 -27.53 4.68 -6.79
C MET A 117 -28.54 4.87 -7.94
N HIS A 118 -28.07 5.09 -9.17
CA HIS A 118 -28.95 5.31 -10.33
C HIS A 118 -29.93 4.15 -10.54
N ASP A 119 -29.48 2.92 -10.30
CA ASP A 119 -30.28 1.71 -10.47
C ASP A 119 -31.32 1.50 -9.35
N ASN A 120 -31.17 2.18 -8.20
CA ASN A 120 -31.94 1.89 -6.98
C ASN A 120 -32.79 3.06 -6.46
N VAL A 121 -32.71 4.23 -7.08
CA VAL A 121 -33.50 5.42 -6.68
C VAL A 121 -34.46 5.85 -7.78
N ASP A 122 -35.41 6.74 -7.47
CA ASP A 122 -36.32 7.31 -8.46
C ASP A 122 -35.53 7.96 -9.61
N PRO A 123 -35.70 7.52 -10.87
CA PRO A 123 -35.03 8.11 -12.04
C PRO A 123 -35.32 9.61 -12.23
N ASN A 124 -36.43 10.11 -11.67
CA ASN A 124 -36.82 11.52 -11.73
C ASN A 124 -36.35 12.32 -10.50
N SER A 125 -35.59 11.72 -9.57
CA SER A 125 -35.05 12.44 -8.42
C SER A 125 -34.09 13.53 -8.87
N VAL A 126 -34.44 14.78 -8.53
CA VAL A 126 -33.62 15.96 -8.78
C VAL A 126 -32.30 15.86 -8.02
N GLU A 127 -32.33 15.32 -6.80
CA GLU A 127 -31.15 15.09 -5.94
C GLU A 127 -30.20 14.07 -6.57
N ALA A 128 -30.71 12.92 -7.01
CA ALA A 128 -29.92 11.88 -7.65
C ALA A 128 -29.26 12.41 -8.95
N SER A 129 -30.00 13.18 -9.74
CA SER A 129 -29.48 13.82 -10.96
C SER A 129 -28.34 14.80 -10.64
N LYS A 130 -28.49 15.64 -9.61
CA LYS A 130 -27.43 16.56 -9.16
C LYS A 130 -26.17 15.82 -8.72
N ILE A 131 -26.31 14.78 -7.89
CA ILE A 131 -25.19 13.96 -7.42
C ILE A 131 -24.46 13.32 -8.60
N ARG A 132 -25.20 12.78 -9.58
CA ARG A 132 -24.60 12.19 -10.78
C ARG A 132 -23.80 13.19 -11.59
N SER A 133 -24.33 14.39 -11.82
CA SER A 133 -23.61 15.46 -12.54
C SER A 133 -22.31 15.86 -11.81
N LEU A 134 -22.37 16.08 -10.50
CA LEU A 134 -21.18 16.37 -9.67
C LEU A 134 -20.13 15.25 -9.76
N ALA A 135 -20.57 13.99 -9.66
CA ALA A 135 -19.67 12.86 -9.75
C ALA A 135 -18.97 12.80 -11.12
N VAL A 136 -19.68 13.04 -12.22
CA VAL A 136 -19.08 13.09 -13.57
C VAL A 136 -17.96 14.14 -13.65
N GLU A 137 -18.16 15.32 -13.06
CA GLU A 137 -17.14 16.38 -13.04
C GLU A 137 -15.91 15.97 -12.23
N VAL A 138 -16.10 15.38 -11.05
CA VAL A 138 -15.01 14.89 -10.19
C VAL A 138 -14.24 13.74 -10.83
N LEU A 139 -14.92 12.87 -11.58
CA LEU A 139 -14.32 11.68 -12.21
C LEU A 139 -13.54 12.00 -13.50
N LYS A 140 -13.83 13.14 -14.16
CA LYS A 140 -13.21 13.53 -15.43
C LYS A 140 -11.68 13.56 -15.39
N PRO A 141 -11.00 14.15 -14.39
CA PRO A 141 -9.53 14.12 -14.31
C PRO A 141 -8.93 12.72 -14.14
N PHE A 142 -9.72 11.74 -13.68
CA PHE A 142 -9.30 10.35 -13.51
C PHE A 142 -9.56 9.49 -14.77
N ASN A 143 -10.18 10.06 -15.81
CA ASN A 143 -10.66 9.35 -17.00
C ASN A 143 -11.61 8.17 -16.66
N LEU A 144 -12.43 8.33 -15.61
CA LEU A 144 -13.42 7.34 -15.20
C LEU A 144 -14.82 7.75 -15.67
N GLN A 145 -15.65 6.75 -15.96
CA GLN A 145 -17.06 6.92 -16.32
C GLN A 145 -17.96 6.20 -15.32
N ILE A 146 -19.21 6.63 -15.23
CA ILE A 146 -20.24 5.97 -14.43
C ILE A 146 -20.95 4.98 -15.36
N GLU A 147 -20.57 3.70 -15.27
CA GLU A 147 -21.19 2.62 -16.02
C GLU A 147 -22.44 2.14 -15.28
N SER A 148 -23.62 2.32 -15.87
CA SER A 148 -24.85 1.68 -15.40
C SER A 148 -24.97 0.28 -16.00
N LYS A 149 -25.66 -0.63 -15.30
CA LYS A 149 -26.01 -1.94 -15.85
C LYS A 149 -27.18 -1.87 -16.84
#